data_AF-A0A382IY89-F1
#
_entry.id   AF-A0A382IY89-F1
#
_cell.length_a   1.000
_cell.length_b   1.000
_cell.length_c   1.000
_cell.angle_alpha   90.00
_cell.angle_beta   90.00
_cell.angle_gamma   90.00
#
_symmetry.space_group_name_H-M   'P 1'
#
loop_
_entity.id
_entity.type
_entity.pdbx_description
1 polymer ?
#
loop_
_entity_poly.entity_id
_entity_poly.type
_entity_poly.pdbx_seq_one_letter_code
_entity_poly.pdbx_strand_id
1 'polypeptide(L)'
;MVVYDIPKVKLGNSDIEITRFVSGGNPLCGNAHFTKEMGADMREYFTAEQVVKFLHEVQAHGINTLQARGDFHRILHWRELFLREGGNLIFIAQTASEMHDLFSD
;
A
#
# COMPACT_ATOMS: atom_id res chain seq x y z
N MET A 1 5.80 17.46 13.34
CA MET A 1 5.56 17.00 11.97
C MET A 1 4.34 17.73 11.44
N VAL A 2 4.40 18.24 10.21
CA VAL A 2 3.24 18.92 9.59
C VAL A 2 2.31 17.84 9.05
N VAL A 3 1.08 17.80 9.54
CA VAL A 3 0.03 16.96 8.96
C VAL A 3 -0.68 17.79 7.91
N TYR A 4 -0.72 17.30 6.68
CA TYR A 4 -1.44 17.99 5.60
C TYR A 4 -2.93 17.65 5.68
N ASP A 5 -3.78 18.66 5.51
CA ASP A 5 -5.20 18.46 5.28
C ASP A 5 -5.42 18.20 3.79
N ILE A 6 -5.41 16.92 3.40
CA ILE A 6 -5.59 16.51 2.01
C ILE A 6 -7.09 16.34 1.74
N PRO A 7 -7.65 17.01 0.71
CA PRO A 7 -9.06 16.86 0.35
C PRO A 7 -9.45 15.40 0.16
N LYS A 8 -10.62 15.03 0.69
CA LYS A 8 -11.16 13.67 0.61
C LYS A 8 -12.37 13.58 -0.31
N VAL A 9 -12.66 12.36 -0.78
CA VAL A 9 -13.83 12.02 -1.58
C VAL A 9 -14.41 10.68 -1.13
N LYS A 10 -15.73 10.50 -1.26
CA LYS A 10 -16.37 9.21 -1.04
C LYS A 10 -15.94 8.19 -2.10
N LEU A 11 -15.62 6.97 -1.67
CA LEU A 11 -15.29 5.87 -2.56
C LEU A 11 -16.58 5.20 -3.06
N GLY A 12 -16.94 5.45 -4.32
CA GLY A 12 -18.18 4.92 -4.91
C GLY A 12 -19.43 5.38 -4.15
N ASN A 13 -20.41 4.48 -3.99
CA ASN A 13 -21.63 4.74 -3.22
C ASN A 13 -21.49 4.41 -1.71
N SER A 14 -20.26 4.38 -1.18
CA SER A 14 -20.01 4.08 0.24
C SER A 14 -19.83 5.35 1.07
N ASP A 15 -19.84 5.20 2.39
CA ASP A 15 -19.48 6.25 3.35
C ASP A 15 -17.98 6.29 3.68
N ILE A 16 -17.16 5.51 2.96
CA ILE A 16 -15.70 5.52 3.12
C ILE A 16 -15.13 6.73 2.38
N GLU A 17 -14.46 7.62 3.12
CA GLU A 17 -13.76 8.76 2.55
C GLU A 17 -12.27 8.48 2.37
N ILE A 18 -11.77 8.63 1.14
CA ILE A 18 -10.35 8.49 0.80
C ILE A 18 -9.74 9.84 0.40
N THR A 19 -8.46 10.04 0.68
CA THR A 19 -7.74 11.22 0.18
C THR A 19 -7.67 11.21 -1.34
N ARG A 20 -7.80 12.39 -1.97
CA ARG A 20 -7.68 12.52 -3.43
C ARG A 20 -6.28 12.20 -3.97
N PHE A 21 -5.28 12.23 -3.08
CA PHE A 21 -3.95 11.68 -3.33
C PHE A 21 -3.82 10.33 -2.62
N VAL A 22 -3.45 9.28 -3.36
CA VAL A 22 -3.42 7.89 -2.90
C VAL A 22 -2.02 7.33 -3.13
N SER A 23 -1.48 6.62 -2.14
CA SER A 23 -0.21 5.92 -2.31
C SER A 23 -0.39 4.65 -3.14
N GLY A 24 0.53 4.40 -4.08
CA GLY A 24 0.53 3.18 -4.91
C GLY A 24 1.59 2.18 -4.46
N GLY A 25 1.35 0.88 -4.71
CA GLY A 25 2.25 -0.20 -4.27
C GLY A 25 3.37 -0.61 -5.24
N ASN A 26 3.44 -0.08 -6.47
CA ASN A 26 4.36 -0.59 -7.49
C ASN A 26 5.85 -0.49 -7.13
N PRO A 27 6.36 0.68 -6.68
CA PRO A 27 7.76 0.79 -6.28
C PRO A 27 8.12 -0.13 -5.11
N LEU A 28 7.19 -0.34 -4.17
CA LEU A 28 7.39 -1.22 -3.02
C LEU A 28 7.70 -2.66 -3.45
N CYS A 29 7.11 -3.10 -4.57
CA CYS A 29 7.32 -4.44 -5.13
C CYS A 29 8.44 -4.52 -6.20
N GLY A 30 9.11 -3.41 -6.50
CA GLY A 30 10.11 -3.32 -7.58
C GLY A 30 9.53 -3.41 -9.00
N ASN A 31 8.27 -3.00 -9.18
CA ASN A 31 7.62 -2.91 -10.48
C ASN A 31 7.96 -1.57 -11.15
N ALA A 32 9.21 -1.46 -11.60
CA ALA A 32 9.77 -0.20 -12.11
C ALA A 32 9.26 0.22 -13.50
N HIS A 33 8.75 -0.72 -14.31
CA HIS A 33 8.28 -0.51 -15.69
C HIS A 33 9.26 0.20 -16.65
N PHE A 34 10.55 0.24 -16.29
CA PHE A 34 11.58 0.91 -17.08
C PHE A 34 12.76 -0.03 -17.35
N THR A 35 13.55 -0.36 -16.32
CA THR A 35 14.66 -1.31 -16.41
C THR A 35 14.59 -2.36 -15.31
N LYS A 36 15.27 -3.49 -15.52
CA LYS A 36 15.33 -4.57 -14.52
C LYS A 36 16.17 -4.16 -13.32
N GLU A 37 17.23 -3.41 -13.59
CA GLU A 37 18.18 -2.84 -12.64
C GLU A 37 17.43 -1.91 -11.67
N MET A 38 16.63 -0.97 -12.19
CA MET A 38 15.83 -0.09 -11.32
C MET A 38 14.81 -0.86 -10.48
N GLY A 39 14.24 -1.95 -11.03
CA GLY A 39 13.40 -2.85 -10.25
C GLY A 39 14.17 -3.60 -9.15
N ALA A 40 15.45 -3.91 -9.37
CA ALA A 40 16.33 -4.52 -8.38
C ALA A 40 16.67 -3.53 -7.26
N ASP A 41 17.06 -2.30 -7.62
CA ASP A 41 17.34 -1.21 -6.68
C ASP A 41 16.13 -0.93 -5.78
N MET A 42 14.92 -0.92 -6.35
CA MET A 42 13.67 -0.78 -5.58
C MET A 42 13.48 -1.93 -4.58
N ARG A 43 13.72 -3.19 -4.98
CA ARG A 43 13.59 -4.35 -4.08
C ARG A 43 14.65 -4.37 -2.99
N GLU A 44 15.86 -3.89 -3.28
CA GLU A 44 16.94 -3.76 -2.31
C GLU A 44 16.63 -2.68 -1.27
N TYR A 45 16.07 -1.54 -1.73
CA TYR A 45 15.71 -0.43 -0.84
C TYR A 45 14.45 -0.72 0.01
N PHE A 46 13.39 -1.25 -0.59
CA PHE A 46 12.11 -1.50 0.09
C PHE A 46 12.09 -2.84 0.83
N THR A 47 12.86 -2.94 1.90
CA THR A 47 12.72 -4.02 2.89
C THR A 47 11.37 -3.95 3.61
N ALA A 48 10.98 -5.00 4.35
CA ALA A 48 9.72 -4.99 5.09
C ALA A 48 9.64 -3.82 6.09
N GLU A 49 10.74 -3.56 6.81
CA GLU A 49 10.86 -2.44 7.75
C GLU A 49 10.74 -1.10 7.04
N GLN A 50 11.40 -0.96 5.88
CA GLN A 50 11.35 0.27 5.10
C GLN A 50 9.95 0.53 4.53
N VAL A 51 9.24 -0.52 4.11
CA VAL A 51 7.85 -0.42 3.65
C VAL A 51 6.93 -0.02 4.80
N VAL A 52 7.04 -0.65 5.98
CA VAL A 52 6.21 -0.30 7.15
C VAL A 52 6.44 1.14 7.57
N LYS A 53 7.72 1.57 7.63
CA LYS A 53 8.08 2.97 7.87
C LYS A 53 7.45 3.90 6.83
N PHE A 54 7.53 3.56 5.55
CA PHE A 54 6.90 4.32 4.48
C PHE A 54 5.38 4.44 4.67
N LEU A 55 4.69 3.37 5.08
CA LEU A 55 3.24 3.42 5.35
C LEU A 55 2.90 4.33 6.53
N HIS A 56 3.72 4.33 7.59
CA HIS A 56 3.58 5.30 8.67
C HIS A 56 3.82 6.74 8.21
N GLU A 57 4.79 6.97 7.33
CA GLU A 57 5.03 8.28 6.72
C GLU A 57 3.84 8.73 5.86
N VAL A 58 3.25 7.84 5.06
CA VAL A 58 2.04 8.13 4.29
C VAL A 58 0.92 8.61 5.22
N GLN A 59 0.62 7.86 6.29
CA GLN A 59 -0.39 8.21 7.29
C GLN A 59 -0.08 9.53 8.00
N ALA A 60 1.17 9.72 8.39
CA ALA A 60 1.68 10.90 9.08
C ALA A 60 1.50 12.19 8.26
N HIS A 61 1.58 12.11 6.94
CA HIS A 61 1.39 13.24 6.03
C HIS A 61 -0.08 13.46 5.66
N GLY A 62 -1.03 12.80 6.32
CA GLY A 62 -2.46 13.00 6.13
C GLY A 62 -3.07 12.20 4.97
N ILE A 63 -2.28 11.39 4.25
CA ILE A 63 -2.79 10.43 3.27
C ILE A 63 -3.41 9.28 4.02
N ASN A 64 -4.64 8.89 3.68
CA ASN A 64 -5.33 7.82 4.41
C ASN A 64 -5.51 6.53 3.59
N THR A 65 -4.98 6.47 2.37
CA THR A 65 -5.28 5.38 1.43
C THR A 65 -4.03 4.84 0.75
N LEU A 66 -3.96 3.51 0.68
CA LEU A 66 -3.02 2.72 -0.12
C LEU A 66 -3.80 1.93 -1.18
N GLN A 67 -3.32 1.95 -2.42
CA GLN A 67 -3.80 1.08 -3.50
C GLN A 67 -2.66 0.16 -3.94
N ALA A 68 -2.81 -1.14 -3.68
CA ALA A 68 -1.81 -2.14 -4.03
C ALA A 68 -2.45 -3.53 -4.17
N ARG A 69 -1.65 -4.52 -4.59
CA ARG A 69 -2.10 -5.91 -4.80
C ARG A 69 -2.39 -6.62 -3.48
N GLY A 70 -3.33 -7.54 -3.49
CA GLY A 70 -3.67 -8.40 -2.36
C GLY A 70 -2.85 -9.70 -2.29
N ASP A 71 -1.54 -9.66 -2.60
CA ASP A 71 -0.68 -10.85 -2.51
C ASP A 71 -0.16 -11.11 -1.09
N PHE A 72 -0.13 -12.39 -0.67
CA PHE A 72 0.27 -12.77 0.70
C PHE A 72 1.76 -12.57 0.98
N HIS A 73 2.62 -12.79 -0.02
CA HIS A 73 4.08 -12.83 0.18
C HIS A 73 4.73 -11.44 0.28
N ARG A 74 4.01 -10.35 -0.04
CA ARG A 74 4.53 -8.99 0.13
C ARG A 74 3.51 -8.05 0.76
N ILE A 75 2.52 -7.59 0.00
CA ILE A 75 1.70 -6.45 0.42
C ILE A 75 0.88 -6.79 1.67
N LEU A 76 0.21 -7.94 1.70
CA LEU A 76 -0.58 -8.32 2.88
C LEU A 76 0.31 -8.61 4.10
N HIS A 77 1.53 -9.13 3.89
CA HIS A 77 2.51 -9.28 4.95
C HIS A 77 2.93 -7.93 5.54
N TRP A 78 3.32 -6.96 4.71
CA TRP A 78 3.70 -5.62 5.18
C TRP A 78 2.53 -4.87 5.81
N ARG A 79 1.31 -5.04 5.28
CA ARG A 79 0.09 -4.49 5.86
C ARG A 79 -0.16 -5.05 7.25
N GLU A 80 0.01 -6.36 7.47
CA GLU A 80 -0.12 -6.97 8.79
C GLU A 80 0.87 -6.39 9.79
N LEU A 81 2.15 -6.23 9.40
CA LEU A 81 3.16 -5.58 10.25
C LEU A 81 2.77 -4.14 10.61
N PHE A 82 2.36 -3.35 9.61
CA PHE A 82 1.90 -1.98 9.80
C PHE A 82 0.67 -1.87 10.73
N LEU A 83 -0.30 -2.79 10.60
CA LEU A 83 -1.46 -2.82 11.49
C LEU A 83 -1.07 -3.15 12.94
N ARG A 84 -0.10 -4.04 13.16
CA ARG A 84 0.41 -4.36 14.51
C ARG A 84 1.07 -3.16 15.18
N GLU A 85 1.60 -2.23 14.40
CA GLU A 85 2.16 -0.96 14.87
C GLU A 85 1.11 0.16 15.03
N GLY A 86 -0.18 -0.17 14.87
CA GLY A 86 -1.30 0.76 15.02
C GLY A 86 -1.59 1.61 13.77
N GLY A 87 -1.01 1.25 12.63
CA GLY A 87 -1.36 1.80 11.33
C GLY A 87 -2.81 1.53 10.96
N ASN A 88 -3.43 2.43 10.18
CA ASN A 88 -4.86 2.33 9.85
C ASN A 88 -5.25 2.86 8.45
N LEU A 89 -4.32 2.87 7.50
CA LEU A 89 -4.61 3.20 6.11
C LEU A 89 -5.74 2.34 5.52
N ILE A 90 -6.64 2.98 4.79
CA ILE A 90 -7.65 2.33 3.95
C ILE A 90 -6.93 1.63 2.80
N PHE A 91 -7.25 0.36 2.57
CA PHE A 91 -6.60 -0.43 1.55
C PHE A 91 -7.55 -0.75 0.39
N ILE A 92 -7.28 -0.17 -0.78
CA ILE A 92 -7.95 -0.55 -2.03
C ILE A 92 -7.15 -1.70 -2.65
N ALA A 93 -7.56 -2.92 -2.32
CA ALA A 93 -6.88 -4.14 -2.75
C ALA A 93 -7.18 -4.46 -4.22
N GLN A 94 -6.12 -4.63 -5.01
CA GLN A 94 -6.20 -5.21 -6.35
C GLN A 94 -6.08 -6.73 -6.29
N THR A 95 -6.67 -7.42 -7.27
CA THR A 95 -6.56 -8.87 -7.40
C THR A 95 -5.11 -9.30 -7.61
N ALA A 96 -4.74 -10.40 -6.96
CA ALA A 96 -3.53 -11.16 -7.24
C ALA A 96 -4.00 -12.48 -7.87
N SER A 97 -4.15 -12.50 -9.19
CA SER A 97 -4.79 -13.60 -9.93
C SER A 97 -4.08 -14.94 -9.83
N GLU A 98 -2.80 -14.93 -9.46
CA GLU A 98 -2.00 -16.12 -9.15
C GLU A 98 -2.37 -16.77 -7.82
N MET A 99 -3.12 -16.06 -6.97
CA MET A 99 -3.59 -16.57 -5.70
C MET A 99 -4.90 -17.34 -5.94
N HIS A 100 -4.95 -18.59 -5.46
CA HIS A 100 -6.19 -19.35 -5.45
C HIS A 100 -7.24 -18.64 -4.60
N ASP A 101 -8.50 -18.70 -5.04
CA ASP A 101 -9.61 -18.29 -4.22
C ASP A 101 -9.61 -19.14 -2.94
N LEU A 102 -9.74 -18.49 -1.79
CA LEU A 102 -9.73 -19.14 -0.48
C LEU A 102 -10.89 -20.13 -0.31
N PHE A 103 -11.94 -20.00 -1.14
CA PHE A 103 -13.14 -20.83 -1.10
C PHE A 103 -13.28 -21.78 -2.30
N SER A 104 -12.27 -21.87 -3.17
CA SER A 104 -12.25 -22.88 -4.23
C SER A 104 -11.52 -24.12 -3.72
N ASP A 105 -12.21 -25.27 -3.80
CA ASP A 105 -11.66 -26.61 -3.50
C ASP A 105 -10.51 -27.00 -4.43
#